data_AF-A0A8J4UK07-F1
#
_entry.id   AF-A0A8J4UK07-F1
#
_cell.length_a   1.000
_cell.length_b   1.000
_cell.length_c   1.000
_cell.angle_alpha   90.00
_cell.angle_beta   90.00
_cell.angle_gamma   90.00
#
_symmetry.space_group_name_H-M   'P 1'
#
loop_
_entity.id
_entity.type
_entity.pdbx_description
1 polymer ?
#
loop_
_entity_poly.entity_id
_entity_poly.type
_entity_poly.pdbx_seq_one_letter_code
_entity_poly.pdbx_strand_id
1 'polypeptide(L)'
;DTDIFQTKTLETGKTCVFFFIIMAGLFSCCFDCCDRGNSGHVALKEMPTVQLNTSHMGTDVVIVKSGRRICGTGACLANAPLHQNKSYFEFKIQSTGVWGVGVATQKANLNHVPMGRDAHSLVLRQDGTMYHNNEERNRLPANSLPQEGDVVGVSYDHVEMNLYLNGKNMNCPASGIRGTVFPVVY
;
A
#
# COMPACT_ATOMS: atom_id res chain seq x y z
N ASP A 1 19.67 -26.65 -2.08
CA ASP A 1 20.81 -26.29 -1.22
C ASP A 1 20.67 -24.87 -0.72
N THR A 2 20.31 -24.78 0.56
CA THR A 2 20.67 -23.71 1.50
C THR A 2 20.75 -22.28 0.96
N ASP A 3 19.59 -21.67 0.70
CA ASP A 3 19.47 -20.22 0.88
C ASP A 3 19.52 -19.93 2.37
N ILE A 4 20.73 -19.63 2.81
CA ILE A 4 21.11 -19.17 4.13
C ILE A 4 20.19 -18.00 4.47
N PHE A 5 19.17 -18.29 5.30
CA PHE A 5 18.45 -17.31 6.08
C PHE A 5 19.48 -16.64 7.01
N GLN A 6 20.20 -15.64 6.50
CA GLN A 6 20.68 -14.59 7.37
C GLN A 6 19.45 -13.76 7.77
N THR A 7 18.70 -14.29 8.74
CA THR A 7 18.12 -13.45 9.78
C THR A 7 19.28 -12.70 10.42
N LYS A 8 19.69 -11.59 9.81
CA LYS A 8 20.37 -10.54 10.56
C LYS A 8 19.39 -10.18 11.66
N THR A 9 19.79 -10.49 12.90
CA THR A 9 19.20 -9.95 14.11
C THR A 9 19.14 -8.44 13.93
N LEU A 10 17.99 -7.95 13.46
CA LEU A 10 17.73 -6.54 13.26
C LEU A 10 17.53 -5.99 14.66
N GLU A 11 18.43 -5.11 15.06
CA GLU A 11 18.33 -4.32 16.28
C GLU A 11 16.89 -3.83 16.47
N THR A 12 16.40 -4.00 17.69
CA THR A 12 15.11 -3.57 18.20
C THR A 12 14.66 -2.23 17.60
N GLY A 13 13.62 -2.24 16.75
CA GLY A 13 12.93 -1.03 16.30
C GLY A 13 12.74 -0.85 14.79
N LYS A 14 13.19 -1.77 13.93
CA LYS A 14 13.07 -1.63 12.46
C LYS A 14 11.86 -2.41 11.93
N THR A 15 10.84 -1.71 11.45
CA THR A 15 9.62 -2.33 10.92
C THR A 15 9.83 -2.89 9.50
N CYS A 16 9.19 -4.02 9.22
CA CYS A 16 9.26 -4.71 7.93
C CYS A 16 7.84 -5.01 7.45
N VAL A 17 7.48 -4.51 6.27
CA VAL A 17 6.15 -4.73 5.67
C VAL A 17 6.32 -5.30 4.27
N PHE A 18 5.55 -6.34 3.95
CA PHE A 18 5.42 -6.85 2.60
C PHE A 18 4.29 -6.15 1.88
N PHE A 19 4.58 -5.73 0.66
CA PHE A 19 3.63 -5.15 -0.26
C PHE A 19 3.13 -6.23 -1.23
N PHE A 20 1.82 -6.43 -1.24
CA PHE A 20 1.14 -7.23 -2.25
C PHE A 20 0.12 -6.32 -2.95
N ILE A 21 0.38 -6.00 -4.21
CA ILE A 21 -0.65 -5.38 -5.03
C ILE A 21 -1.45 -6.45 -5.73
N ILE A 22 -2.73 -6.52 -5.39
CA ILE A 22 -3.78 -7.07 -6.24
C ILE A 22 -4.53 -5.86 -6.80
N MET A 23 -3.99 -5.22 -7.86
CA MET A 23 -4.81 -4.29 -8.64
C MET A 23 -5.86 -5.13 -9.36
N ALA A 24 -7.03 -5.28 -8.75
CA ALA A 24 -8.21 -5.79 -9.42
C ALA A 24 -8.68 -4.72 -10.42
N GLY A 25 -7.93 -4.57 -11.52
CA GLY A 25 -8.46 -3.91 -12.69
C GLY A 25 -9.62 -4.75 -13.18
N LEU A 26 -10.85 -4.23 -13.05
CA LEU A 26 -11.95 -4.68 -13.89
C LEU A 26 -11.60 -4.31 -15.34
N PHE A 27 -10.74 -5.11 -15.97
CA PHE A 27 -10.70 -5.27 -17.40
C PHE A 27 -11.82 -6.24 -17.77
N SER A 28 -13.07 -5.78 -17.60
CA SER A 28 -14.24 -6.42 -18.18
C SER A 28 -14.25 -6.12 -19.67
N CYS A 29 -13.33 -6.73 -20.42
CA CYS A 29 -13.34 -6.76 -21.87
C CYS A 29 -13.09 -8.19 -22.32
N CYS A 30 -14.19 -8.95 -22.32
CA CYS A 30 -14.49 -9.98 -23.30
C CYS A 30 -13.38 -11.01 -23.61
N PHE A 31 -13.17 -11.95 -22.69
CA PHE A 31 -12.52 -13.23 -23.04
C PHE A 31 -13.52 -14.39 -23.03
N ASP A 32 -14.74 -14.15 -23.53
CA ASP A 32 -15.58 -15.24 -24.05
C ASP A 32 -16.75 -14.78 -24.93
N CYS A 33 -16.48 -14.01 -25.99
CA CYS A 33 -17.44 -13.87 -27.09
C CYS A 33 -16.70 -13.69 -28.42
N CYS A 34 -16.95 -14.62 -29.34
CA CYS A 34 -16.62 -14.62 -30.76
C CYS A 34 -15.22 -15.11 -31.16
N ASP A 35 -15.13 -16.44 -31.28
CA ASP A 35 -14.46 -17.09 -32.42
C ASP A 35 -14.90 -16.44 -33.74
N ARG A 36 -14.03 -15.61 -34.34
CA ARG A 36 -13.70 -15.58 -35.78
C ARG A 36 -12.93 -14.31 -36.17
N GLY A 37 -11.71 -14.51 -36.65
CA GLY A 37 -11.19 -13.77 -37.81
C GLY A 37 -10.25 -12.59 -37.58
N ASN A 38 -9.01 -12.81 -38.03
CA ASN A 38 -8.10 -11.84 -38.66
C ASN A 38 -7.11 -11.03 -37.79
N SER A 39 -5.85 -11.48 -37.85
CA SER A 39 -4.60 -10.74 -38.07
C SER A 39 -4.47 -9.31 -37.51
N GLY A 40 -3.84 -9.23 -36.34
CA GLY A 40 -3.27 -8.02 -35.77
C GLY A 40 -2.81 -8.30 -34.35
N HIS A 41 -1.58 -8.80 -34.17
CA HIS A 41 -1.00 -8.92 -32.83
C HIS A 41 -0.81 -7.51 -32.26
N VAL A 42 -1.83 -7.02 -31.55
CA VAL A 42 -1.66 -5.94 -30.57
C VAL A 42 -0.71 -6.52 -29.53
N ALA A 43 0.55 -6.07 -29.52
CA ALA A 43 1.43 -6.32 -28.40
C ALA A 43 0.74 -5.75 -27.17
N LEU A 44 0.12 -6.61 -26.36
CA LEU A 44 -0.41 -6.24 -25.06
C LEU A 44 0.80 -5.70 -24.30
N LYS A 45 0.88 -4.38 -24.17
CA LYS A 45 1.90 -3.72 -23.36
C LYS A 45 1.78 -4.36 -21.98
N GLU A 46 2.77 -5.17 -21.63
CA GLU A 46 2.83 -5.83 -20.34
C GLU A 46 2.63 -4.74 -19.28
N MET A 47 1.52 -4.84 -18.54
CA MET A 47 1.19 -3.83 -17.56
C MET A 47 2.31 -3.88 -16.51
N PRO A 48 3.02 -2.77 -16.27
CA PRO A 48 4.14 -2.78 -15.35
C PRO A 48 3.64 -3.25 -13.99
N THR A 49 4.30 -4.25 -13.43
CA THR A 49 3.95 -4.75 -12.11
C THR A 49 4.07 -3.60 -11.10
N VAL A 50 3.03 -3.36 -10.32
CA VAL A 50 3.07 -2.28 -9.33
C VAL A 50 3.95 -2.72 -8.17
N GLN A 51 4.93 -1.89 -7.84
CA GLN A 51 5.98 -2.16 -6.85
C GLN A 51 6.30 -0.89 -6.06
N LEU A 52 7.02 -1.03 -4.95
CA LEU A 52 7.58 0.09 -4.21
C LEU A 52 8.60 0.84 -5.07
N ASN A 53 8.49 2.15 -5.11
CA ASN A 53 9.26 3.00 -6.00
C ASN A 53 10.56 3.50 -5.34
N THR A 54 11.70 2.99 -5.80
CA THR A 54 13.01 3.36 -5.28
C THR A 54 13.41 4.82 -5.57
N SER A 55 12.76 5.51 -6.51
CA SER A 55 12.99 6.95 -6.73
C SER A 55 12.11 7.84 -5.83
N HIS A 56 11.12 7.27 -5.15
CA HIS A 56 10.20 7.98 -4.26
C HIS A 56 10.07 7.24 -2.91
N MET A 57 11.18 7.23 -2.18
CA MET A 57 11.32 6.64 -0.85
C MET A 57 12.10 7.58 0.09
N GLY A 58 11.90 7.43 1.39
CA GLY A 58 12.67 8.14 2.41
C GLY A 58 14.15 7.74 2.42
N THR A 59 15.00 8.61 2.96
CA THR A 59 16.47 8.49 2.94
C THR A 59 16.96 7.22 3.62
N ASP A 60 16.34 6.83 4.74
CA ASP A 60 16.74 5.67 5.54
C ASP A 60 15.84 4.44 5.30
N VAL A 61 15.13 4.42 4.16
CA VAL A 61 14.30 3.31 3.73
C VAL A 61 15.15 2.30 2.97
N VAL A 62 14.84 1.02 3.12
CA VAL A 62 15.49 -0.09 2.40
C VAL A 62 14.41 -0.92 1.73
N ILE A 63 14.48 -1.03 0.40
CA ILE A 63 13.55 -1.84 -0.38
C ILE A 63 14.26 -3.12 -0.84
N VAL A 64 13.66 -4.27 -0.57
CA VAL A 64 14.18 -5.59 -0.93
C VAL A 64 13.10 -6.46 -1.59
N LYS A 65 13.45 -7.69 -1.96
CA LYS A 65 12.54 -8.67 -2.60
C LYS A 65 11.85 -8.09 -3.85
N SER A 66 12.65 -7.51 -4.75
CA SER A 66 12.20 -6.97 -6.04
C SER A 66 11.06 -5.95 -5.88
N GLY A 67 11.25 -4.95 -5.01
CA GLY A 67 10.26 -3.89 -4.84
C GLY A 67 9.03 -4.27 -4.01
N ARG A 68 9.05 -5.41 -3.31
CA ARG A 68 7.89 -5.92 -2.55
C ARG A 68 8.04 -5.86 -1.04
N ARG A 69 9.21 -5.53 -0.50
CA ARG A 69 9.41 -5.44 0.95
C ARG A 69 10.11 -4.13 1.30
N ILE A 70 9.52 -3.40 2.23
CA ILE A 70 10.11 -2.20 2.83
C ILE A 70 10.63 -2.53 4.23
N CYS A 71 11.79 -1.98 4.55
CA CYS A 71 12.41 -1.97 5.89
C CYS A 71 13.03 -0.58 6.14
N GLY A 72 13.43 -0.31 7.39
CA GLY A 72 14.19 0.91 7.73
C GLY A 72 13.31 1.99 8.37
N THR A 73 13.62 3.26 8.11
CA THR A 73 12.88 4.41 8.67
C THR A 73 12.53 5.40 7.56
N GLY A 74 11.23 5.59 7.34
CA GLY A 74 10.69 6.45 6.29
C GLY A 74 9.62 5.74 5.48
N ALA A 75 8.96 6.50 4.61
CA ALA A 75 7.89 6.01 3.75
C ALA A 75 8.36 5.76 2.32
N CYS A 76 7.59 4.97 1.57
CA CYS A 76 7.79 4.74 0.15
C CYS A 76 6.45 4.76 -0.58
N LEU A 77 6.40 5.47 -1.70
CA LEU A 77 5.27 5.42 -2.63
C LEU A 77 5.38 4.20 -3.55
N ALA A 78 4.26 3.71 -4.05
CA ALA A 78 4.27 2.79 -5.18
C ALA A 78 4.64 3.50 -6.50
N ASN A 79 5.02 2.73 -7.52
CA ASN A 79 5.41 3.24 -8.84
C ASN A 79 4.21 3.60 -9.76
N ALA A 80 2.97 3.29 -9.35
CA ALA A 80 1.77 3.61 -10.12
C ALA A 80 0.76 4.42 -9.29
N PRO A 81 0.19 5.50 -9.85
CA PRO A 81 -0.88 6.26 -9.21
C PRO A 81 -2.20 5.51 -9.23
N LEU A 82 -3.10 5.84 -8.30
CA LEU A 82 -4.48 5.40 -8.31
C LEU A 82 -5.29 6.31 -9.25
N HIS A 83 -5.35 5.97 -10.54
CA HIS A 83 -6.17 6.69 -11.53
C HIS A 83 -7.51 6.00 -11.84
N GLN A 84 -7.76 4.84 -11.23
CA GLN A 84 -8.97 4.06 -11.46
C GLN A 84 -10.07 4.43 -10.46
N ASN A 85 -11.33 4.38 -10.90
CA ASN A 85 -12.50 4.70 -10.08
C ASN A 85 -12.56 3.94 -8.75
N LYS A 86 -12.02 2.72 -8.70
CA LYS A 86 -11.86 1.93 -7.48
C LYS A 86 -10.56 1.18 -7.56
N SER A 87 -9.73 1.32 -6.53
CA SER A 87 -8.44 0.64 -6.41
C SER A 87 -8.41 -0.17 -5.12
N TYR A 88 -7.71 -1.30 -5.14
CA TYR A 88 -7.47 -2.14 -3.98
C TYR A 88 -6.00 -2.57 -3.92
N PHE A 89 -5.41 -2.58 -2.73
CA PHE A 89 -4.05 -3.06 -2.50
C PHE A 89 -3.90 -3.57 -1.07
N GLU A 90 -2.91 -4.45 -0.86
CA GLU A 90 -2.70 -5.11 0.42
C GLU A 90 -1.26 -4.99 0.91
N PHE A 91 -1.15 -4.99 2.23
CA PHE A 91 0.13 -5.03 2.92
C PHE A 91 0.09 -6.14 3.97
N LYS A 92 1.06 -7.04 3.91
CA LYS A 92 1.27 -8.05 4.94
C LYS A 92 2.30 -7.56 5.95
N ILE A 93 1.91 -7.49 7.21
CA ILE A 93 2.81 -7.08 8.29
C ILE A 93 3.78 -8.23 8.55
N GLN A 94 5.09 -7.99 8.35
CA GLN A 94 6.11 -9.02 8.57
C GLN A 94 6.78 -8.92 9.93
N SER A 95 6.91 -7.71 10.44
CA SER A 95 7.37 -7.46 11.80
C SER A 95 6.68 -6.20 12.29
N THR A 96 6.15 -6.24 13.51
CA THR A 96 5.50 -5.06 14.09
C THR A 96 6.52 -4.00 14.52
N GLY A 97 6.05 -2.81 14.90
CA GLY A 97 6.83 -1.63 15.23
C GLY A 97 6.06 -0.38 14.83
N VAL A 98 6.75 0.67 14.38
CA VAL A 98 6.09 1.86 13.83
C VAL A 98 5.91 1.67 12.34
N TRP A 99 4.65 1.56 11.91
CA TRP A 99 4.29 1.44 10.50
C TRP A 99 2.98 2.15 10.18
N GLY A 100 2.75 2.34 8.89
CA GLY A 100 1.45 2.75 8.41
C GLY A 100 1.28 2.50 6.93
N VAL A 101 0.02 2.40 6.51
CA VAL A 101 -0.38 2.11 5.13
C VAL A 101 -1.52 3.03 4.73
N GLY A 102 -1.57 3.40 3.46
CA GLY A 102 -2.69 4.20 2.95
C GLY A 102 -2.37 4.83 1.61
N VAL A 103 -2.74 6.10 1.45
CA VAL A 103 -2.53 6.87 0.23
C VAL A 103 -1.79 8.18 0.51
N ALA A 104 -0.94 8.59 -0.43
CA ALA A 104 -0.25 9.87 -0.38
C ALA A 104 -0.02 10.46 -1.77
N THR A 105 0.12 11.77 -1.83
CA THR A 105 0.59 12.47 -3.05
C THR A 105 2.11 12.48 -3.09
N GLN A 106 2.70 12.75 -4.26
CA GLN A 106 4.15 12.92 -4.40
C GLN A 106 4.74 14.09 -3.57
N LYS A 107 3.89 14.96 -3.01
CA LYS A 107 4.30 16.08 -2.15
C LYS A 107 4.49 15.69 -0.68
N ALA A 108 4.09 14.48 -0.28
CA ALA A 108 4.23 14.02 1.10
C ALA A 108 5.71 13.93 1.50
N ASN A 109 6.03 14.33 2.73
CA ASN A 109 7.39 14.20 3.25
C ASN A 109 7.65 12.75 3.70
N LEU A 110 8.32 11.98 2.85
CA LEU A 110 8.59 10.56 3.08
C LEU A 110 9.62 10.29 4.19
N ASN A 111 10.32 11.31 4.69
CA ASN A 111 11.25 11.16 5.83
C ASN A 111 10.56 11.34 7.19
N HIS A 112 9.32 11.84 7.20
CA HIS A 112 8.61 12.16 8.44
C HIS A 112 7.60 11.07 8.80
N VAL A 113 8.02 10.17 9.67
CA VAL A 113 7.20 9.10 10.24
C VAL A 113 6.80 9.48 11.68
N PRO A 114 5.55 9.23 12.12
CA PRO A 114 4.42 8.70 11.36
C PRO A 114 3.82 9.70 10.36
N MET A 115 3.34 9.20 9.23
CA MET A 115 2.64 10.00 8.23
C MET A 115 1.21 10.37 8.66
N GLY A 116 0.47 11.09 7.81
CA GLY A 116 -0.85 11.63 8.12
C GLY A 116 -0.80 12.92 8.94
N ARG A 117 0.39 13.53 9.08
CA ARG A 117 0.62 14.82 9.75
C ARG A 117 0.42 16.03 8.84
N ASP A 118 0.29 15.82 7.53
CA ASP A 118 0.13 16.85 6.52
C ASP A 118 -1.10 16.59 5.65
N ALA A 119 -1.41 17.54 4.77
CA ALA A 119 -2.49 17.44 3.80
C ALA A 119 -2.16 16.51 2.62
N HIS A 120 -0.99 15.87 2.61
CA HIS A 120 -0.48 15.10 1.47
C HIS A 120 -0.53 13.59 1.71
N SER A 121 -0.97 13.15 2.89
CA SER A 121 -1.06 11.75 3.26
C SER A 121 -2.32 11.46 4.08
N LEU A 122 -2.92 10.29 3.82
CA LEU A 122 -3.98 9.68 4.63
C LEU A 122 -3.59 8.23 4.87
N VAL A 123 -3.34 7.89 6.14
CA VAL A 123 -2.76 6.59 6.50
C VAL A 123 -3.45 5.98 7.72
N LEU A 124 -3.63 4.66 7.70
CA LEU A 124 -3.79 3.84 8.88
C LEU A 124 -2.42 3.67 9.54
N ARG A 125 -2.34 3.91 10.85
CA ARG A 125 -1.15 3.71 11.68
C ARG A 125 -1.22 2.37 12.42
N GLN A 126 -0.08 1.95 12.97
CA GLN A 126 0.07 0.69 13.71
C GLN A 126 -0.87 0.53 14.92
N ASP A 127 -1.33 1.64 15.49
CA ASP A 127 -2.25 1.67 16.64
C ASP A 127 -3.73 1.61 16.24
N GLY A 128 -4.02 1.38 14.95
CA GLY A 128 -5.36 1.29 14.41
C GLY A 128 -6.01 2.65 14.09
N THR A 129 -5.30 3.76 14.28
CA THR A 129 -5.84 5.10 13.98
C THR A 129 -5.58 5.51 12.53
N MET A 130 -6.56 6.16 11.91
CA MET A 130 -6.41 6.77 10.58
C MET A 130 -6.15 8.26 10.73
N TYR A 131 -5.07 8.76 10.14
CA TYR A 131 -4.66 10.17 10.26
C TYR A 131 -4.54 10.85 8.90
N HIS A 132 -5.02 12.09 8.84
CA HIS A 132 -4.80 13.01 7.73
C HIS A 132 -4.82 14.46 8.24
N ASN A 133 -3.85 15.26 7.81
CA ASN A 133 -3.68 16.65 8.25
C ASN A 133 -3.54 16.79 9.77
N ASN A 134 -2.84 15.84 10.39
CA ASN A 134 -2.62 15.75 11.84
C ASN A 134 -3.91 15.58 12.67
N GLU A 135 -5.01 15.18 12.03
CA GLU A 135 -6.29 14.89 12.67
C GLU A 135 -6.62 13.40 12.55
N GLU A 136 -7.09 12.81 13.64
CA GLU A 136 -7.66 11.46 13.63
C GLU A 136 -8.98 11.49 12.86
N ARG A 137 -9.03 10.76 11.75
CA ARG A 137 -10.21 10.68 10.87
C ARG A 137 -11.15 9.57 11.29
N ASN A 138 -10.58 8.43 11.70
CA ASN A 138 -11.31 7.26 12.15
C ASN A 138 -10.36 6.32 12.91
N ARG A 139 -10.90 5.24 13.49
CA ARG A 139 -10.13 4.26 14.25
C ARG A 139 -10.74 2.87 14.14
N LEU A 140 -9.88 1.87 13.96
CA LEU A 140 -10.26 0.47 14.03
C LEU A 140 -10.77 0.11 15.43
N PRO A 141 -11.74 -0.81 15.55
CA PRO A 141 -12.15 -1.35 16.84
C PRO A 141 -10.95 -1.94 17.61
N ALA A 142 -10.92 -1.75 18.94
CA ALA A 142 -9.78 -2.17 19.78
C ALA A 142 -9.48 -3.69 19.71
N ASN A 143 -10.49 -4.52 19.41
CA ASN A 143 -10.35 -5.96 19.24
C ASN A 143 -9.86 -6.37 17.83
N SER A 144 -9.57 -5.40 16.96
CA SER A 144 -9.21 -5.60 15.56
C SER A 144 -7.95 -4.80 15.19
N LEU A 145 -7.04 -4.62 16.15
CA LEU A 145 -5.74 -4.00 15.91
C LEU A 145 -4.84 -4.96 15.10
N PRO A 146 -4.32 -4.53 13.94
CA PRO A 146 -3.50 -5.39 13.10
C PRO A 146 -2.23 -5.87 13.81
N GLN A 147 -1.93 -7.16 13.69
CA GLN A 147 -0.79 -7.83 14.29
C GLN A 147 0.23 -8.32 13.24
N GLU A 148 1.39 -8.75 13.71
CA GLU A 148 2.36 -9.42 12.84
C GLU A 148 1.73 -10.66 12.17
N GLY A 149 1.94 -10.78 10.86
CA GLY A 149 1.34 -11.85 10.04
C GLY A 149 0.02 -11.46 9.38
N ASP A 150 -0.69 -10.44 9.89
CA ASP A 150 -1.95 -9.97 9.30
C ASP A 150 -1.75 -9.30 7.95
N VAL A 151 -2.80 -9.34 7.15
CA VAL A 151 -2.91 -8.63 5.87
C VAL A 151 -3.90 -7.48 6.02
N VAL A 152 -3.40 -6.27 5.85
CA VAL A 152 -4.21 -5.05 5.80
C VAL A 152 -4.50 -4.73 4.34
N GLY A 153 -5.78 -4.78 3.97
CA GLY A 153 -6.28 -4.34 2.67
C GLY A 153 -6.79 -2.91 2.73
N VAL A 154 -6.57 -2.17 1.65
CA VAL A 154 -7.05 -0.78 1.50
C VAL A 154 -7.80 -0.68 0.18
N SER A 155 -9.05 -0.21 0.25
CA SER A 155 -9.78 0.24 -0.93
C SER A 155 -9.80 1.76 -0.99
N TYR A 156 -9.69 2.31 -2.20
CA TYR A 156 -9.77 3.75 -2.42
C TYR A 156 -10.52 4.07 -3.71
N ASP A 157 -11.48 4.99 -3.66
CA ASP A 157 -12.32 5.37 -4.80
C ASP A 157 -12.37 6.88 -5.06
N HIS A 158 -11.40 7.63 -4.53
CA HIS A 158 -11.31 9.09 -4.53
C HIS A 158 -12.33 9.84 -3.67
N VAL A 159 -13.40 9.18 -3.21
CA VAL A 159 -14.35 9.73 -2.23
C VAL A 159 -13.92 9.35 -0.83
N GLU A 160 -13.58 8.06 -0.63
CA GLU A 160 -13.17 7.52 0.65
C GLU A 160 -12.07 6.46 0.53
N MET A 161 -11.37 6.27 1.65
CA MET A 161 -10.48 5.15 1.92
C MET A 161 -11.17 4.23 2.93
N ASN A 162 -11.25 2.93 2.65
CA ASN A 162 -11.78 1.95 3.59
C ASN A 162 -10.78 0.80 3.82
N LEU A 163 -10.89 0.15 4.98
CA LEU A 163 -9.90 -0.80 5.48
C LEU A 163 -10.47 -2.22 5.57
N TYR A 164 -9.59 -3.19 5.31
CA TYR A 164 -9.85 -4.61 5.44
C TYR A 164 -8.75 -5.22 6.29
N LEU A 165 -9.10 -6.16 7.17
CA LEU A 165 -8.15 -6.94 7.94
C LEU A 165 -8.38 -8.41 7.64
N ASN A 166 -7.38 -9.08 7.07
CA ASN A 166 -7.44 -10.47 6.63
C ASN A 166 -8.66 -10.74 5.72
N GLY A 167 -8.92 -9.82 4.79
CA GLY A 167 -10.06 -9.87 3.86
C GLY A 167 -11.42 -9.46 4.46
N LYS A 168 -11.52 -9.27 5.77
CA LYS A 168 -12.75 -8.79 6.42
C LYS A 168 -12.83 -7.27 6.35
N ASN A 169 -13.92 -6.74 5.81
CA ASN A 169 -14.18 -5.30 5.82
C ASN A 169 -14.35 -4.79 7.26
N MET A 170 -13.61 -3.75 7.61
CA MET A 170 -13.64 -3.13 8.93
C MET A 170 -14.74 -2.07 9.08
N ASN A 171 -15.40 -1.69 7.99
CA ASN A 171 -16.44 -0.65 7.92
C ASN A 171 -16.00 0.64 8.63
N CYS A 172 -14.77 1.04 8.38
CA CYS A 172 -14.09 2.17 9.02
C CYS A 172 -13.56 3.12 7.94
N PRO A 173 -14.46 3.81 7.20
CA PRO A 173 -14.05 4.68 6.11
C PRO A 173 -13.48 6.00 6.63
N ALA A 174 -12.59 6.61 5.85
CA ALA A 174 -12.17 8.01 6.02
C ALA A 174 -12.25 8.74 4.68
N SER A 175 -12.62 10.03 4.71
CA SER A 175 -12.68 10.85 3.49
C SER A 175 -11.33 10.88 2.77
N GLY A 176 -11.37 10.72 1.45
CA GLY A 176 -10.19 10.73 0.60
C GLY A 176 -9.51 12.10 0.54
N ILE A 177 -8.30 12.10 -0.01
CA ILE A 177 -7.47 13.30 -0.17
C ILE A 177 -7.44 13.75 -1.63
N ARG A 178 -7.17 15.05 -1.84
CA ARG A 178 -7.14 15.65 -3.17
C ARG A 178 -5.81 15.41 -3.89
N GLY A 179 -5.88 15.37 -5.22
CA GLY A 179 -4.72 15.27 -6.12
C GLY A 179 -4.47 13.84 -6.60
N THR A 180 -3.41 13.66 -7.39
CA THR A 180 -2.95 12.34 -7.82
C THR A 180 -2.30 11.62 -6.63
N VAL A 181 -2.90 10.52 -6.21
CA VAL A 181 -2.46 9.74 -5.06
C VAL A 181 -1.84 8.41 -5.48
N PHE A 182 -0.96 7.91 -4.63
CA PHE A 182 -0.25 6.64 -4.77
C PHE A 182 -0.45 5.84 -3.48
N PRO A 183 -0.47 4.50 -3.54
CA PRO A 183 -0.28 3.69 -2.35
C PRO A 183 1.00 4.10 -1.64
N VAL A 184 0.96 4.16 -0.32
CA VAL A 184 2.11 4.48 0.52
C VAL A 184 2.21 3.54 1.71
N VAL A 185 3.44 3.24 2.10
CA VAL A 185 3.78 2.45 3.29
C VAL A 185 5.01 3.01 3.98
N TYR A 186 5.08 2.90 5.30
CA TYR A 186 6.27 3.11 6.13
C TYR A 186 6.31 2.09 7.26
#